data_AF-A0A060BLR9-F1
#
_entry.id   AF-A0A060BLR9-F1
#
_cell.length_a   1.000
_cell.length_b   1.000
_cell.length_c   1.000
_cell.angle_alpha   90.00
_cell.angle_beta   90.00
_cell.angle_gamma   90.00
#
_symmetry.space_group_name_H-M   'P 1'
#
loop_
_entity.id
_entity.type
_entity.pdbx_description
1 polymer ?
#
loop_
_entity_poly.entity_id
_entity_poly.type
_entity_poly.pdbx_seq_one_letter_code
_entity_poly.pdbx_strand_id
1 'polypeptide(L)' 'MFIDVAGLTLTDADRARLAHPLVGGVIHFARNWRDRAQLTALNAEIKAIRPDL' A
#
# COMPACT_ATOMS: atom_id res chain seq x y z
N MET A 1 -4.43 -12.63 3.07
CA MET A 1 -4.62 -12.25 1.67
C MET A 1 -3.58 -11.20 1.29
N PHE A 2 -2.96 -11.32 0.13
CA PHE A 2 -2.12 -10.27 -0.46
C PHE A 2 -2.96 -9.40 -1.40
N ILE A 3 -2.74 -8.09 -1.37
CA ILE A 3 -3.45 -7.12 -2.22
C ILE A 3 -2.44 -6.22 -2.95
N ASP A 4 -2.87 -5.61 -4.04
CA ASP A 4 -2.19 -4.48 -4.67
C ASP A 4 -2.95 -3.17 -4.41
N VAL A 5 -2.34 -2.04 -4.79
CA VAL A 5 -2.95 -0.71 -4.73
C VAL A 5 -3.19 -0.17 -6.14
N ALA A 6 -4.20 0.68 -6.31
CA ALA A 6 -4.67 1.09 -7.63
C ALA A 6 -3.64 1.90 -8.46
N GLY A 7 -2.72 2.60 -7.80
CA GLY A 7 -1.75 3.48 -8.48
C GLY A 7 -0.55 3.87 -7.62
N LEU A 8 -0.12 5.13 -7.76
CA LEU A 8 1.06 5.67 -7.06
C LEU A 8 0.76 6.16 -5.63
N THR A 9 -0.51 6.24 -5.27
CA THR A 9 -1.00 6.73 -3.97
C THR A 9 -2.17 5.87 -3.50
N LEU A 10 -2.38 5.78 -2.20
CA LEU A 10 -3.54 5.07 -1.67
C LEU A 10 -4.83 5.85 -1.96
N THR A 11 -5.86 5.13 -2.37
CA THR A 11 -7.25 5.60 -2.35
C THR A 11 -7.91 5.27 -1.00
N ASP A 12 -9.05 5.86 -0.69
CA ASP A 12 -9.78 5.55 0.55
C ASP A 12 -10.20 4.07 0.61
N ALA A 13 -10.50 3.47 -0.54
CA ALA A 13 -10.76 2.05 -0.65
C ALA A 13 -9.51 1.20 -0.34
N ASP A 14 -8.32 1.62 -0.79
CA ASP A 14 -7.07 0.95 -0.44
C ASP A 14 -6.81 1.02 1.06
N ARG A 15 -7.03 2.19 1.68
CA ARG A 15 -6.86 2.38 3.14
C ARG A 15 -7.81 1.48 3.94
N ALA A 16 -9.08 1.41 3.53
CA ALA A 16 -10.06 0.53 4.16
C ALA A 16 -9.67 -0.95 4.04
N ARG A 17 -9.16 -1.37 2.87
CA ARG A 17 -8.69 -2.75 2.66
C ARG A 17 -7.45 -3.06 3.48
N LEU A 18 -6.47 -2.15 3.55
CA LEU A 18 -5.23 -2.31 4.32
C LEU A 18 -5.52 -2.50 5.81
N ALA A 19 -6.47 -1.75 6.38
CA ALA A 19 -6.87 -1.88 7.77
C ALA A 19 -7.54 -3.24 8.10
N HIS A 20 -7.96 -4.02 7.09
CA HIS A 20 -8.64 -5.28 7.32
C HIS A 20 -7.67 -6.37 7.83
N PRO A 21 -7.99 -7.09 8.92
CA PRO A 21 -7.07 -8.01 9.59
C PRO A 21 -6.62 -9.20 8.73
N LEU A 22 -7.43 -9.60 7.74
CA LEU A 22 -7.08 -10.67 6.80
C LEU A 22 -6.09 -10.25 5.71
N VAL A 23 -5.75 -8.96 5.60
CA VAL A 23 -4.68 -8.51 4.69
C VAL A 23 -3.33 -8.74 5.36
N GLY A 24 -2.48 -9.54 4.71
CA GLY A 24 -1.18 -9.97 5.22
C GLY A 24 0.00 -9.44 4.42
N GLY A 25 -0.24 -8.62 3.40
CA GLY A 25 0.83 -8.01 2.61
C GLY A 25 0.31 -7.21 1.42
N VAL A 26 1.19 -6.32 0.93
CA VAL A 26 0.97 -5.53 -0.29
C VAL A 26 2.00 -5.92 -1.34
N ILE A 27 1.56 -6.13 -2.57
CA ILE A 27 2.45 -6.41 -3.72
C ILE A 27 2.45 -5.18 -4.63
N HIS A 28 3.64 -4.65 -4.90
CA HIS A 28 3.83 -3.54 -5.83
C HIS A 28 4.12 -4.07 -7.24
N PHE A 29 3.51 -3.45 -8.25
CA PHE A 29 3.78 -3.68 -9.67
C PHE A 29 4.37 -2.42 -10.31
N ALA A 30 4.81 -2.54 -11.57
CA ALA A 30 5.39 -1.41 -12.32
C ALA A 30 4.46 -0.16 -12.35
N ARG A 31 3.13 -0.35 -12.36
CA ARG A 31 2.15 0.75 -12.29
C ARG A 31 2.12 1.52 -10.96
N ASN A 32 2.70 0.95 -9.90
CA ASN A 32 2.75 1.54 -8.56
C ASN A 32 4.03 2.33 -8.30
N TRP A 33 4.93 2.38 -9.29
CA TRP A 33 6.25 3.00 -9.18
C TRP A 33 6.40 4.16 -10.17
N ARG A 34 6.92 5.27 -9.66
CA ARG A 34 7.40 6.40 -10.47
C ARG A 34 8.86 6.71 -10.19
N ASP A 35 9.19 6.82 -8.91
CA ASP A 35 10.52 7.15 -8.43
C ASP A 35 10.69 6.61 -7.00
N ARG A 36 11.92 6.64 -6.46
CA ARG A 36 12.20 6.11 -5.12
C ARG A 36 11.49 6.89 -4.02
N ALA A 37 11.40 8.23 -4.15
CA ALA A 37 10.79 9.06 -3.12
C ALA A 37 9.28 8.78 -3.00
N GLN A 38 8.59 8.63 -4.12
CA GLN A 38 7.19 8.25 -4.19
C GLN A 38 6.93 6.89 -3.55
N LEU A 39 7.72 5.85 -3.89
CA LEU A 39 7.52 4.52 -3.31
C LEU A 39 7.84 4.47 -1.81
N THR A 40 8.83 5.24 -1.35
CA THR A 40 9.11 5.39 0.09
C THR A 40 7.94 6.04 0.81
N ALA A 41 7.36 7.11 0.26
CA ALA A 41 6.19 7.76 0.84
C ALA A 41 4.97 6.83 0.88
N LEU A 42 4.72 6.08 -0.20
CA LEU A 42 3.64 5.08 -0.26
C LEU A 42 3.80 4.00 0.81
N ASN A 43 5.01 3.44 0.97
CA ASN A 43 5.25 2.43 2.01
C ASN A 43 5.14 3.01 3.43
N ALA A 44 5.57 4.27 3.65
CA ALA A 44 5.40 4.93 4.94
C ALA A 44 3.92 5.08 5.30
N GLU A 45 3.08 5.44 4.32
CA GLU A 45 1.63 5.53 4.51
C GLU A 45 1.00 4.15 4.81
N ILE A 46 1.37 3.11 4.05
CA ILE A 46 0.94 1.73 4.31
C ILE A 46 1.29 1.30 5.74
N LYS A 47 2.54 1.56 6.17
CA LYS A 47 3.03 1.23 7.51
C LYS A 47 2.37 2.04 8.62
N ALA A 48 1.91 3.26 8.34
CA ALA A 48 1.15 4.04 9.32
C ALA A 48 -0.23 3.41 9.61
N ILE A 49 -0.83 2.74 8.62
CA ILE A 49 -2.13 2.05 8.77
C ILE A 49 -1.93 0.63 9.34
N ARG A 50 -0.91 -0.09 8.84
CA ARG A 50 -0.55 -1.44 9.29
C ARG A 50 0.95 -1.54 9.54
N PRO A 51 1.41 -1.28 10.77
CA PRO A 51 2.83 -1.31 11.12
C PRO A 51 3.49 -2.68 10.90
N ASP A 52 2.69 -3.74 10.97
CA ASP A 52 3.09 -5.15 10.88
C ASP A 52 3.24 -5.69 9.44
N LEU A 53 2.80 -4.94 8.41
CA LEU A 53 2.86 -5.36 6.99
C LEU A 53 4.21 -5.18 6.30
#